data_AF-A0A6V6YZD8-F1
#
_entry.id   AF-A0A6V6YZD8-F1
#
_cell.length_a   1.000
_cell.length_b   1.000
_cell.length_c   1.000
_cell.angle_alpha   90.00
_cell.angle_beta   90.00
_cell.angle_gamma   90.00
#
_symmetry.space_group_name_H-M   'P 1'
#
loop_
_entity.id
_entity.type
_entity.pdbx_description
1 polymer ?
#
loop_
_entity_poly.entity_id
_entity_poly.type
_entity_poly.pdbx_seq_one_letter_code
_entity_poly.pdbx_strand_id
1 'polypeptide(L)'
;MNETHNDFKVTDRQTFIQFLDLLRKDFLDNPEDWENKRLPDFLEALSTYTEDIQGYYDNMKLNVNADKPEWSTFADIFKGAKIYE
;
A
#
# COMPACT_ATOMS: atom_id res chain seq x y z
N MET A 1 -9.49 12.21 17.52
CA MET A 1 -9.78 10.78 17.23
C MET A 1 -8.78 10.42 16.17
N ASN A 2 -7.74 9.66 16.51
CA ASN A 2 -6.63 9.41 15.59
C ASN A 2 -7.17 8.49 14.49
N GLU A 3 -7.39 9.04 13.30
CA GLU A 3 -7.70 8.24 12.12
C GLU A 3 -6.50 7.33 11.87
N THR A 4 -6.66 6.05 12.23
CA THR A 4 -5.72 5.01 11.87
C THR A 4 -5.71 4.89 10.34
N HIS A 5 -4.53 4.75 9.75
CA HIS A 5 -4.35 4.57 8.30
C HIS A 5 -5.28 3.47 7.72
N ASN A 6 -5.69 2.50 8.56
CA ASN A 6 -6.58 1.39 8.23
C ASN A 6 -7.98 1.79 7.74
N ASP A 7 -8.52 2.94 8.15
CA ASP A 7 -9.86 3.39 7.73
C ASP A 7 -9.82 4.46 6.62
N PHE A 8 -8.61 4.87 6.20
CA PHE A 8 -8.42 5.90 5.18
C PHE A 8 -8.71 5.35 3.79
N LYS A 9 -9.68 5.96 3.09
CA LYS A 9 -10.10 5.51 1.77
C LYS A 9 -9.32 6.20 0.65
N VAL A 10 -8.58 5.42 -0.12
CA VAL A 10 -7.92 5.87 -1.36
C VAL A 10 -8.92 5.83 -2.52
N THR A 11 -9.17 6.96 -3.17
CA THR A 11 -10.11 7.07 -4.31
C THR A 11 -9.49 7.69 -5.56
N ASP A 12 -8.34 8.34 -5.41
CA ASP A 12 -7.63 9.05 -6.47
C ASP A 12 -6.14 9.21 -6.11
N ARG A 13 -5.37 9.88 -6.98
CA ARG A 13 -3.94 10.12 -6.77
C ARG A 13 -3.64 10.97 -5.52
N GLN A 14 -4.49 11.95 -5.18
CA GLN A 14 -4.22 12.85 -4.04
C GLN A 14 -4.45 12.13 -2.72
N THR A 15 -5.54 11.37 -2.62
CA THR A 15 -5.81 10.50 -1.47
C THR A 15 -4.75 9.40 -1.36
N PHE A 16 -4.21 8.88 -2.47
CA PHE A 16 -3.08 7.94 -2.41
C PHE A 16 -1.81 8.57 -1.82
N ILE A 17 -1.48 9.82 -2.17
CA ILE A 17 -0.34 10.54 -1.56
C ILE A 17 -0.53 10.68 -0.05
N GLN A 18 -1.73 11.07 0.39
CA GLN A 18 -2.04 11.18 1.82
C GLN A 18 -1.91 9.83 2.54
N PHE A 19 -2.37 8.74 1.91
CA PHE A 19 -2.18 7.39 2.43
C PHE A 19 -0.70 7.04 2.59
N LEU A 20 0.16 7.36 1.63
CA LEU A 20 1.60 7.13 1.72
C LEU A 20 2.25 7.93 2.87
N ASP A 21 1.84 9.18 3.08
CA ASP A 21 2.34 9.99 4.20
C ASP A 21 1.89 9.42 5.56
N LEU A 22 0.65 8.94 5.66
CA LEU A 22 0.13 8.27 6.85
C LEU A 22 0.89 6.96 7.11
N LEU A 23 1.14 6.16 6.07
CA LEU A 23 1.88 4.90 6.15
C LEU A 23 3.32 5.13 6.60
N ARG A 24 4.00 6.14 6.06
CA ARG A 24 5.35 6.54 6.50
C ARG A 24 5.35 6.99 7.95
N LYS A 25 4.36 7.79 8.35
CA LYS A 25 4.23 8.26 9.74
C LYS A 25 4.01 7.10 10.70
N ASP A 26 3.16 6.15 10.33
CA ASP A 26 2.90 4.95 11.14
C ASP A 26 4.17 4.13 11.37
N PHE A 27 4.98 3.92 10.33
CA PHE A 27 6.27 3.25 10.47
C PHE A 27 7.25 4.02 11.39
N LEU A 28 7.30 5.34 11.30
CA LEU A 28 8.18 6.16 12.14
C LEU A 28 7.75 6.19 13.61
N ASP A 29 6.44 6.24 13.86
CA ASP A 29 5.90 6.31 15.22
C ASP A 29 5.82 4.92 15.88
N ASN A 30 5.59 3.85 15.11
CA ASN A 30 5.37 2.47 15.59
C ASN A 30 6.24 1.41 14.88
N PRO A 31 7.58 1.56 14.78
CA PRO A 31 8.43 0.65 14.00
C PRO A 31 8.47 -0.79 14.54
N GLU A 32 8.07 -1.03 15.79
CA GLU A 32 8.02 -2.37 16.38
C GLU A 32 6.81 -3.20 15.91
N ASP A 33 5.76 -2.54 15.43
CA ASP A 33 4.56 -3.21 14.91
C ASP A 33 4.74 -3.67 13.46
N TRP A 34 5.84 -3.29 12.83
CA TRP A 34 6.18 -3.61 11.45
C TRP A 34 7.11 -4.81 11.36
N GLU A 35 6.70 -5.85 10.63
CA GLU A 35 7.54 -7.01 10.34
C GLU A 35 8.65 -6.67 9.33
N ASN A 36 8.28 -5.99 8.23
CA ASN A 36 9.18 -5.67 7.13
C ASN A 36 9.79 -4.27 7.27
N LYS A 37 10.81 -4.14 8.13
CA LYS A 37 11.42 -2.84 8.48
C LYS A 37 12.46 -2.33 7.48
N ARG A 38 12.91 -3.16 6.54
CA ARG A 38 13.91 -2.78 5.51
C ARG A 38 13.24 -2.69 4.15
N LEU A 39 13.70 -1.75 3.33
CA LEU A 39 13.14 -1.53 2.00
C LEU A 39 13.12 -2.80 1.11
N PRO A 40 14.18 -3.64 1.04
CA PRO A 40 14.13 -4.87 0.25
C PRO A 40 13.02 -5.83 0.72
N ASP A 41 12.95 -6.09 2.03
CA ASP A 41 11.97 -6.99 2.64
C ASP A 41 10.54 -6.47 2.43
N PHE A 42 10.34 -5.15 2.56
CA PHE A 42 9.06 -4.51 2.31
C PHE A 42 8.62 -4.62 0.85
N LEU A 43 9.54 -4.42 -0.11
CA LEU A 43 9.24 -4.53 -1.54
C LEU A 43 8.94 -5.99 -1.94
N GLU A 44 9.62 -6.96 -1.35
CA GLU A 44 9.32 -8.39 -1.54
C GLU A 44 7.91 -8.71 -1.03
N ALA A 45 7.61 -8.35 0.22
CA ALA A 45 6.29 -8.57 0.81
C ALA A 45 5.16 -7.89 0.01
N LEU A 46 5.40 -6.69 -0.51
CA LEU A 46 4.45 -5.97 -1.36
C LEU A 46 4.17 -6.75 -2.67
N SER A 47 5.21 -7.32 -3.29
CA SER A 47 5.07 -8.13 -4.51
C SER A 47 4.25 -9.39 -4.23
N THR A 48 4.65 -10.18 -3.23
CA THR A 48 3.97 -11.42 -2.86
C THR A 48 2.50 -11.18 -2.52
N TYR A 49 2.20 -10.15 -1.72
CA TYR A 49 0.82 -9.87 -1.35
C TYR A 49 -0.02 -9.36 -2.53
N THR A 50 0.57 -8.63 -3.48
CA THR A 50 -0.12 -8.18 -4.70
C THR A 50 -0.52 -9.38 -5.59
N GLU A 51 0.27 -10.44 -5.65
CA GLU A 51 -0.08 -11.68 -6.36
C GLU A 51 -1.28 -12.39 -5.71
N ASP A 52 -1.35 -12.38 -4.38
CA ASP A 52 -2.35 -13.13 -3.61
C ASP A 52 -3.66 -12.36 -3.31
N ILE A 53 -3.69 -11.04 -3.53
CA ILE A 53 -4.77 -10.15 -3.04
C ILE A 53 -6.17 -10.51 -3.56
N GLN A 54 -6.29 -11.04 -4.77
CA GLN A 54 -7.58 -11.49 -5.30
C GLN A 54 -8.14 -12.64 -4.45
N GLY A 55 -7.29 -13.58 -4.03
CA GLY A 55 -7.69 -14.69 -3.16
C GLY A 55 -8.21 -14.19 -1.80
N TYR A 56 -7.60 -13.14 -1.24
CA TYR A 56 -8.13 -12.48 -0.04
C TYR A 56 -9.54 -11.89 -0.27
N TYR A 57 -9.75 -11.16 -1.36
CA TYR A 57 -11.07 -10.58 -1.68
C TYR A 57 -12.15 -11.64 -1.88
N ASP A 58 -11.80 -12.75 -2.54
CA ASP A 58 -12.71 -13.88 -2.75
C ASP A 58 -13.08 -14.56 -1.43
N ASN A 59 -12.08 -14.83 -0.58
CA ASN A 59 -12.26 -15.44 0.74
C ASN A 59 -13.15 -14.57 1.65
N MET A 60 -12.97 -13.25 1.59
CA MET A 60 -13.76 -12.28 2.36
C MET A 60 -15.10 -11.92 1.71
N LYS A 61 -15.40 -12.45 0.52
CA LYS A 61 -16.62 -12.17 -0.27
C LYS A 61 -16.86 -10.68 -0.52
N LEU A 62 -15.80 -9.92 -0.77
CA LEU A 62 -15.84 -8.46 -0.90
C LEU A 62 -16.31 -7.98 -2.29
N ASN A 63 -16.43 -8.87 -3.27
CA ASN A 63 -16.85 -8.56 -4.65
C ASN A 63 -15.96 -7.46 -5.30
N VAL A 64 -14.66 -7.52 -5.06
CA VAL A 64 -13.64 -6.64 -5.63
C VAL A 64 -12.87 -7.41 -6.69
N ASN A 65 -12.64 -6.77 -7.85
CA ASN A 65 -11.78 -7.31 -8.91
C ASN A 65 -10.45 -6.56 -8.87
N ALA A 66 -9.39 -7.28 -8.48
CA ALA A 66 -8.05 -6.75 -8.35
C ALA A 66 -7.45 -6.30 -9.69
N ASP A 67 -7.94 -6.71 -10.86
CA ASP A 67 -7.42 -6.25 -12.17
C ASP A 67 -8.01 -4.91 -12.63
N LYS A 68 -8.99 -4.36 -11.90
CA LYS A 68 -9.68 -3.10 -12.22
C LYS A 68 -9.17 -1.79 -11.58
N PRO A 69 -8.02 -1.71 -10.88
CA PRO A 69 -7.36 -0.44 -10.58
C PRO A 69 -6.25 -0.20 -11.62
N GLU A 70 -5.95 1.05 -11.95
CA GLU A 70 -4.88 1.38 -12.92
C GLU A 70 -3.49 1.08 -12.32
N TRP A 71 -3.10 -0.19 -12.23
CA TRP A 71 -1.85 -0.70 -11.65
C TRP A 71 -0.60 -0.04 -12.23
N SER A 72 -0.65 0.33 -13.51
CA SER A 72 0.41 1.07 -14.18
C SER A 72 0.78 2.36 -13.45
N THR A 73 -0.19 3.04 -12.85
CA THR A 73 0.04 4.27 -12.10
C THR A 73 0.92 4.03 -10.87
N PHE A 74 0.65 2.95 -10.11
CA PHE A 74 1.47 2.59 -8.96
C PHE A 74 2.89 2.22 -9.38
N ALA A 75 3.04 1.45 -10.45
CA ALA A 75 4.34 1.12 -11.00
C ALA A 75 5.14 2.36 -11.41
N ASP A 76 4.49 3.34 -12.05
CA ASP A 76 5.14 4.59 -12.45
C ASP A 76 5.51 5.47 -11.26
N ILE A 77 4.70 5.47 -10.20
CA ILE A 77 5.03 6.12 -8.92
C ILE A 77 6.30 5.49 -8.31
N PHE A 78 6.39 4.16 -8.23
CA PHE A 78 7.60 3.48 -7.72
C PHE A 78 8.83 3.76 -8.59
N LYS A 79 8.69 3.73 -9.93
CA LYS A 79 9.78 4.10 -10.85
C LYS A 79 10.24 5.54 -10.63
N GLY A 80 9.30 6.47 -10.44
CA GLY A 80 9.59 7.86 -10.12
C GLY A 80 10.36 8.00 -8.80
N ALA A 81 9.89 7.36 -7.74
CA ALA A 81 10.51 7.37 -6.41
C ALA A 81 11.90 6.72 -6.35
N LYS A 82 12.21 5.79 -7.27
CA LYS A 82 13.56 5.25 -7.42
C LYS A 82 14.56 6.30 -7.92
N ILE A 83 14.11 7.26 -8.72
CA ILE A 83 14.96 8.22 -9.44
C ILE A 83 15.01 9.57 -8.70
N TYR A 84 13.89 10.01 -8.14
CA TYR A 84 13.73 11.32 -7.52
C TYR A 84 13.52 11.19 -6.01
N GLU A 85 13.97 12.21 -5.26
CA GLU A 85 13.91 12.31 -3.78
C GLU A 85 12.50 12.61 -3.22
#